data_AF-A0A839F0Q8-F1
#
_entry.id   AF-A0A839F0Q8-F1
#
_cell.length_a   1.000
_cell.length_b   1.000
_cell.length_c   1.000
_cell.angle_alpha   90.00
_cell.angle_beta   90.00
_cell.angle_gamma   90.00
#
_symmetry.space_group_name_H-M   'P 1'
#
loop_
_entity.id
_entity.type
_entity.pdbx_description
1 polymer ?
#
loop_
_entity_poly.entity_id
_entity_poly.type
_entity_poly.pdbx_seq_one_letter_code
_entity_poly.pdbx_strand_id
1 'polypeptide(L)'
;MRIDDDVPTLVAVGAAVAIAASLAHEALGHGLGCRLDGGTITLITFLVFRCDGGGSLADGGGPVGAFVVAASCLVALWRRRPRPSIASLFAYAFGVQGMLWVFAQLVSEGVDGSDDWGYLARDLGWPPPWHAIAITVGAIGYVATIRVAAVLGRPIASGRPTRLLIPWASTCIVAVLLAGLWHGGAAASAFDAFLSFGVAPLGYLFAIRAIAREPVASDVVRRNIPWLASVVVAVAAVALTIARGVGKLA
;
A
#
# COMPACT_ATOMS: atom_id res chain seq x y z
N MET A 1 -22.26 -11.53 27.01
CA MET A 1 -20.85 -11.77 26.61
C MET A 1 -20.60 -10.97 25.33
N ARG A 2 -19.76 -9.94 25.39
CA ARG A 2 -19.43 -9.10 24.23
C ARG A 2 -18.42 -9.88 23.38
N ILE A 3 -18.83 -10.30 22.18
CA ILE A 3 -17.95 -11.04 21.27
C ILE A 3 -17.24 -10.00 20.40
N ASP A 4 -16.08 -9.53 20.86
CA ASP A 4 -15.26 -8.53 20.15
C ASP A 4 -14.17 -9.18 19.30
N ASP A 5 -13.72 -8.49 18.25
CA ASP A 5 -12.59 -8.92 17.42
C ASP A 5 -11.26 -8.70 18.16
N ASP A 6 -10.26 -9.55 17.91
CA ASP A 6 -8.92 -9.40 18.50
C ASP A 6 -8.17 -8.21 17.87
N VAL A 7 -8.12 -7.09 18.61
CA VAL A 7 -7.46 -5.85 18.17
C VAL A 7 -5.98 -6.06 17.80
N PRO A 8 -5.14 -6.79 18.58
CA PRO A 8 -3.76 -7.06 18.19
C PRO A 8 -3.63 -7.72 16.82
N THR A 9 -4.51 -8.67 16.49
CA THR A 9 -4.51 -9.32 15.18
C THR A 9 -4.87 -8.34 14.06
N LEU A 10 -5.82 -7.43 14.28
CA LEU A 10 -6.17 -6.38 13.30
C LEU A 10 -5.03 -5.38 13.09
N VAL A 11 -4.33 -4.98 14.16
CA VAL A 11 -3.12 -4.14 14.07
C VAL A 11 -2.04 -4.87 13.27
N ALA A 12 -1.80 -6.15 13.54
CA ALA A 12 -0.83 -6.94 12.80
C ALA A 12 -1.18 -7.06 11.31
N VAL A 13 -2.48 -7.12 10.94
CA VAL A 13 -2.89 -7.04 9.53
C VAL A 13 -2.43 -5.72 8.91
N GLY A 14 -2.67 -4.58 9.58
CA GLY A 14 -2.25 -3.27 9.06
C GLY A 14 -0.73 -3.12 8.93
N ALA A 15 0.02 -3.60 9.92
CA ALA A 15 1.48 -3.63 9.88
C ALA A 15 2.02 -4.47 8.70
N ALA A 16 1.42 -5.65 8.48
CA ALA A 16 1.79 -6.50 7.34
C ALA A 16 1.49 -5.84 5.99
N VAL A 17 0.37 -5.10 5.89
CA VAL A 17 0.01 -4.34 4.68
C VAL A 17 1.05 -3.25 4.39
N ALA A 18 1.51 -2.52 5.40
CA ALA A 18 2.52 -1.47 5.22
C ALA A 18 3.81 -2.04 4.61
N ILE A 19 4.30 -3.14 5.17
CA ILE A 19 5.50 -3.84 4.68
C ILE A 19 5.27 -4.39 3.28
N ALA A 20 4.16 -5.09 3.05
CA ALA A 20 3.88 -5.70 1.75
C ALA A 20 3.73 -4.67 0.62
N ALA A 21 3.12 -3.52 0.90
CA ALA A 21 2.97 -2.44 -0.06
C ALA A 21 4.31 -1.78 -0.42
N SER A 22 5.13 -1.46 0.59
CA SER A 22 6.49 -0.97 0.37
C SER A 22 7.33 -1.97 -0.42
N LEU A 23 7.31 -3.26 -0.06
CA LEU A 23 8.02 -4.30 -0.81
C LEU A 23 7.52 -4.45 -2.26
N ALA A 24 6.21 -4.31 -2.49
CA ALA A 24 5.65 -4.38 -3.82
C ALA A 24 6.08 -3.21 -4.71
N HIS A 25 6.23 -2.02 -4.13
CA HIS A 25 6.69 -0.82 -4.83
C HIS A 25 8.21 -0.80 -4.98
N GLU A 26 8.95 -0.74 -3.88
CA GLU A 26 10.39 -0.52 -3.88
C GLU A 26 11.17 -1.74 -4.36
N ALA A 27 10.88 -2.92 -3.81
CA ALA A 27 11.70 -4.11 -4.05
C ALA A 27 11.25 -4.90 -5.29
N LEU A 28 9.95 -5.16 -5.43
CA LEU A 28 9.41 -5.90 -6.57
C LEU A 28 9.22 -5.01 -7.79
N GLY A 29 8.78 -3.77 -7.61
CA GLY A 29 8.57 -2.82 -8.70
C GLY A 29 9.89 -2.25 -9.18
N HIS A 30 10.39 -1.22 -8.48
CA HIS A 30 11.63 -0.55 -8.87
C HIS A 30 12.83 -1.50 -8.89
N GLY A 31 12.95 -2.38 -7.89
CA GLY A 31 14.07 -3.33 -7.81
C GLY A 31 14.13 -4.30 -8.99
N LEU A 32 13.00 -4.85 -9.45
CA LEU A 32 12.97 -5.69 -10.65
C LEU A 32 13.19 -4.84 -11.90
N GLY A 33 12.55 -3.68 -12.01
CA GLY A 33 12.71 -2.74 -13.12
C GLY A 33 14.17 -2.36 -13.35
N CYS A 34 14.87 -1.94 -12.29
CA CYS A 34 16.30 -1.63 -12.30
C CYS A 34 17.14 -2.80 -12.81
N ARG A 35 16.85 -4.04 -12.38
CA ARG A 35 17.58 -5.21 -12.87
C ARG A 35 17.31 -5.52 -14.34
N LEU A 36 16.09 -5.30 -14.80
CA LEU A 36 15.70 -5.50 -16.20
C LEU A 36 16.32 -4.43 -17.12
N ASP A 37 16.52 -3.21 -16.62
CA ASP A 37 17.28 -2.16 -17.30
C ASP A 37 18.80 -2.43 -17.32
N GLY A 38 19.28 -3.49 -16.63
CA GLY A 38 20.71 -3.77 -16.48
C GLY A 38 21.40 -2.90 -15.43
N GLY A 39 20.64 -2.15 -14.65
CA GLY A 39 21.12 -1.30 -13.57
C GLY A 39 21.48 -2.04 -12.29
N THR A 40 22.06 -1.28 -11.35
CA THR A 40 22.43 -1.74 -10.02
C THR A 40 21.72 -0.94 -8.95
N ILE A 41 21.00 -1.65 -8.08
CA ILE A 41 20.33 -1.06 -6.92
C ILE A 41 21.39 -0.45 -5.98
N THR A 42 21.30 0.87 -5.74
CA THR A 42 22.24 1.62 -4.89
C THR A 42 21.64 2.04 -3.56
N LEU A 43 20.32 2.10 -3.46
CA LEU A 43 19.59 2.33 -2.21
C LEU A 43 18.22 1.66 -2.27
N ILE A 44 17.85 0.97 -1.18
CA ILE A 44 16.47 0.61 -0.85
C ILE A 44 16.22 1.01 0.58
N THR A 45 15.19 1.82 0.80
CA THR A 45 14.62 2.09 2.12
C THR A 45 13.17 1.58 2.18
N PHE A 46 12.40 1.97 3.20
CA PHE A 46 10.97 1.70 3.23
C PHE A 46 10.19 2.46 2.12
N LEU A 47 10.70 3.61 1.64
CA LEU A 47 10.01 4.49 0.69
C LEU A 47 10.91 5.16 -0.35
N VAL A 48 12.20 4.85 -0.34
CA VAL A 48 13.17 5.49 -1.22
C VAL A 48 13.96 4.41 -1.91
N PHE A 49 13.93 4.45 -3.23
CA PHE A 49 14.73 3.61 -4.09
C PHE A 49 15.69 4.44 -4.93
N ARG A 50 16.90 3.92 -5.14
CA ARG A 50 17.86 4.45 -6.10
C ARG A 50 18.50 3.32 -6.89
N CYS A 51 18.63 3.53 -8.20
CA CYS A 51 19.30 2.64 -9.12
C CYS A 51 20.34 3.43 -9.92
N ASP A 52 21.54 2.87 -10.05
CA ASP A 52 22.55 3.34 -10.99
C ASP A 52 22.40 2.59 -12.32
N GLY A 53 22.40 3.32 -13.43
CA GLY A 53 22.08 2.78 -14.75
C GLY A 53 20.63 2.30 -14.92
N GLY A 54 19.69 2.77 -14.08
CA GLY A 54 18.26 2.56 -14.29
C GLY A 54 17.70 3.46 -15.39
N GLY A 55 16.57 3.06 -15.97
CA GLY A 55 15.81 3.90 -16.89
C GLY A 55 14.30 3.69 -16.68
N SER A 56 13.54 3.74 -17.77
CA SER A 56 12.08 3.70 -17.73
C SER A 56 11.48 2.49 -16.98
N LEU A 57 12.10 1.30 -16.99
CA LEU A 57 11.54 0.16 -16.26
C LEU A 57 11.78 0.31 -14.75
N ALA A 58 12.92 0.84 -14.35
CA ALA A 58 13.19 1.20 -12.96
C ALA A 58 12.17 2.23 -12.48
N ASP A 59 11.99 3.35 -13.19
CA ASP A 59 11.14 4.46 -12.76
C ASP A 59 9.65 4.09 -12.74
N GLY A 60 9.13 3.47 -13.80
CA GLY A 60 7.75 3.00 -13.84
C GLY A 60 7.49 1.74 -13.01
N GLY A 61 8.55 1.05 -12.60
CA GLY A 61 8.47 -0.26 -11.96
C GLY A 61 7.71 -0.24 -10.65
N GLY A 62 7.97 0.77 -9.80
CA GLY A 62 7.37 0.89 -8.47
C GLY A 62 5.84 0.88 -8.50
N PRO A 63 5.21 1.89 -9.11
CA PRO A 63 3.75 1.97 -9.20
C PRO A 63 3.11 0.76 -9.89
N VAL A 64 3.76 0.22 -10.93
CA VAL A 64 3.27 -0.97 -11.65
C VAL A 64 3.31 -2.21 -10.75
N GLY A 65 4.40 -2.43 -10.01
CA GLY A 65 4.53 -3.52 -9.05
C GLY A 65 3.47 -3.45 -7.96
N ALA A 66 3.30 -2.28 -7.35
CA ALA A 66 2.26 -2.03 -6.35
C ALA A 66 0.84 -2.28 -6.93
N PHE A 67 0.56 -1.77 -8.13
CA PHE A 67 -0.72 -1.97 -8.82
C PHE A 67 -1.02 -3.45 -9.06
N VAL A 68 -0.08 -4.20 -9.65
CA VAL A 68 -0.29 -5.61 -10.01
C VAL A 68 -0.56 -6.46 -8.78
N VAL A 69 0.19 -6.28 -7.70
CA VAL A 69 0.02 -7.07 -6.47
C VAL A 69 -1.30 -6.69 -5.78
N ALA A 70 -1.61 -5.39 -5.66
CA ALA A 70 -2.87 -4.93 -5.07
C ALA A 70 -4.09 -5.41 -5.88
N ALA A 71 -4.03 -5.36 -7.22
CA ALA A 71 -5.07 -5.87 -8.11
C ALA A 71 -5.29 -7.36 -7.89
N SER A 72 -4.19 -8.12 -7.80
CA SER A 72 -4.24 -9.57 -7.59
C SER A 72 -4.94 -9.93 -6.28
N CYS A 73 -4.73 -9.16 -5.21
CA CYS A 73 -5.45 -9.34 -3.95
C CYS A 73 -6.97 -9.11 -4.11
N LEU A 74 -7.38 -8.03 -4.78
CA LEU A 74 -8.80 -7.73 -5.01
C LEU A 74 -9.47 -8.78 -5.91
N VAL A 75 -8.79 -9.21 -6.98
CA VAL A 75 -9.27 -10.28 -7.87
C VAL A 75 -9.39 -11.61 -7.12
N ALA A 76 -8.42 -11.95 -6.28
CA ALA A 76 -8.47 -13.17 -5.47
C ALA A 76 -9.66 -13.16 -4.49
N LEU A 77 -9.94 -12.01 -3.85
CA LEU A 77 -11.11 -11.84 -2.99
C LEU A 77 -12.42 -11.99 -3.75
N TRP A 78 -12.52 -11.34 -4.91
CA TRP A 78 -13.71 -11.42 -5.76
C TRP A 78 -14.00 -12.87 -6.18
N ARG A 79 -12.97 -13.64 -6.56
CA ARG A 79 -13.12 -15.06 -6.97
C ARG A 79 -13.49 -15.99 -5.81
N ARG A 80 -12.96 -15.77 -4.60
CA ARG A 80 -13.10 -16.71 -3.47
C ARG A 80 -14.31 -16.45 -2.57
N ARG A 81 -15.09 -15.39 -2.85
CA ARG A 81 -16.18 -14.87 -2.00
C ARG A 81 -15.65 -14.49 -0.60
N PRO A 82 -15.49 -13.19 -0.30
CA PRO A 82 -14.81 -12.78 0.92
C PRO A 82 -15.56 -13.23 2.19
N ARG A 83 -14.81 -13.54 3.24
CA ARG A 83 -15.32 -13.89 4.58
C ARG A 83 -14.44 -13.27 5.67
N PRO A 84 -14.94 -13.05 6.89
CA PRO A 84 -14.14 -12.44 7.96
C PRO A 84 -13.02 -13.40 8.41
N SER A 85 -11.84 -13.22 7.83
CA SER A 85 -10.63 -14.00 8.12
C SER A 85 -9.41 -13.12 7.97
N ILE A 86 -8.30 -13.47 8.64
CA ILE A 86 -7.03 -12.71 8.58
C ILE A 86 -6.57 -12.55 7.13
N ALA A 87 -6.62 -13.62 6.33
CA ALA A 87 -6.22 -13.59 4.93
C ALA A 87 -7.11 -12.66 4.08
N SER A 88 -8.43 -12.67 4.32
CA SER A 88 -9.34 -11.77 3.61
C SER A 88 -9.16 -10.31 4.02
N LEU A 89 -8.91 -10.05 5.32
CA LEU A 89 -8.61 -8.72 5.83
C LEU A 89 -7.31 -8.18 5.26
N PHE A 90 -6.25 -8.99 5.24
CA PHE A 90 -4.98 -8.63 4.63
C PHE A 90 -5.13 -8.34 3.14
N ALA A 91 -5.73 -9.25 2.37
CA ALA A 91 -5.91 -9.06 0.94
C ALA A 91 -6.79 -7.83 0.63
N TYR A 92 -7.79 -7.56 1.47
CA TYR A 92 -8.67 -6.41 1.29
C TYR A 92 -7.94 -5.11 1.60
N ALA A 93 -7.32 -5.03 2.77
CA ALA A 93 -6.59 -3.84 3.20
C ALA A 93 -5.45 -3.53 2.22
N PHE A 94 -4.64 -4.53 1.84
CA PHE A 94 -3.57 -4.36 0.87
C PHE A 94 -4.10 -3.97 -0.51
N GLY A 95 -5.09 -4.71 -1.03
CA GLY A 95 -5.65 -4.43 -2.35
C GLY A 95 -6.27 -3.05 -2.47
N VAL A 96 -7.07 -2.63 -1.47
CA VAL A 96 -7.73 -1.32 -1.50
C VAL A 96 -6.73 -0.19 -1.23
N GLN A 97 -5.88 -0.31 -0.20
CA GLN A 97 -4.94 0.74 0.15
C GLN A 97 -3.87 0.94 -0.94
N GLY A 98 -3.34 -0.15 -1.50
CA GLY A 98 -2.40 -0.09 -2.61
C GLY A 98 -3.01 0.54 -3.87
N MET A 99 -4.24 0.16 -4.23
CA MET A 99 -4.93 0.77 -5.38
C MET A 99 -5.18 2.27 -5.17
N LEU A 100 -5.68 2.66 -4.00
CA LEU A 100 -5.93 4.07 -3.72
C LEU A 100 -4.62 4.88 -3.71
N TRP A 101 -3.53 4.33 -3.17
CA TRP A 101 -2.22 4.95 -3.22
C TRP A 101 -1.75 5.17 -4.66
N VAL A 102 -1.69 4.12 -5.49
CA VAL A 102 -1.23 4.23 -6.89
C VAL A 102 -2.08 5.23 -7.69
N PHE A 103 -3.41 5.21 -7.53
CA PHE A 103 -4.25 6.14 -8.26
C PHE A 103 -4.16 7.58 -7.76
N ALA A 104 -3.98 7.80 -6.45
CA ALA A 104 -3.73 9.13 -5.92
C ALA A 104 -2.35 9.66 -6.36
N GLN A 105 -1.34 8.80 -6.35
CA GLN A 105 0.00 9.09 -6.87
C GLN A 105 -0.09 9.53 -8.34
N LEU A 106 -0.81 8.79 -9.19
CA LEU A 106 -1.01 9.14 -10.60
C LEU A 106 -1.71 10.51 -10.78
N VAL A 107 -2.65 10.87 -9.91
CA VAL A 107 -3.25 12.22 -9.92
C VAL A 107 -2.23 13.28 -9.52
N SER A 108 -1.50 13.07 -8.42
CA SER A 108 -0.51 14.01 -7.91
C SER A 108 0.57 14.29 -8.94
N GLU A 109 1.15 13.24 -9.50
CA GLU A 109 2.24 13.35 -10.47
C GLU A 109 1.75 13.80 -11.85
N GLY A 110 0.49 13.55 -12.19
CA GLY A 110 -0.14 14.19 -13.33
C GLY A 110 -0.23 15.71 -13.17
N VAL A 111 -0.14 16.27 -11.96
CA VAL A 111 -0.12 17.73 -11.72
C VAL A 111 1.30 18.30 -11.81
N ASP A 112 2.28 17.70 -11.11
CA ASP A 112 3.62 18.29 -10.95
C ASP A 112 4.75 17.54 -11.67
N GLY A 113 4.54 16.28 -12.08
CA GLY A 113 5.54 15.42 -12.69
C GLY A 113 6.78 15.17 -11.82
N SER A 114 6.64 15.20 -10.49
CA SER A 114 7.79 15.22 -9.57
C SER A 114 8.38 13.85 -9.22
N ASP A 115 7.69 12.76 -9.53
CA ASP A 115 8.01 11.42 -9.01
C ASP A 115 7.87 10.32 -10.09
N ASP A 116 7.78 9.03 -9.73
CA ASP A 116 7.84 7.84 -10.59
C ASP A 116 7.28 7.97 -12.02
N TRP A 117 6.00 8.32 -12.17
CA TRP A 117 5.34 8.51 -13.47
C TRP A 117 5.86 9.73 -14.21
N GLY A 118 6.25 10.78 -13.49
CA GLY A 118 6.90 11.97 -14.06
C GLY A 118 8.29 11.65 -14.61
N TYR A 119 9.08 10.84 -13.91
CA TYR A 119 10.37 10.34 -14.41
C TYR A 119 10.16 9.42 -15.63
N LEU A 120 9.25 8.46 -15.53
CA LEU A 120 8.89 7.58 -16.65
C LEU A 120 8.46 8.36 -17.90
N ALA A 121 7.58 9.36 -17.72
CA ALA A 121 7.09 10.18 -18.82
C ALA A 121 8.22 10.99 -19.48
N ARG A 122 9.15 11.51 -18.67
CA ARG A 122 10.33 12.23 -19.15
C ARG A 122 11.25 11.32 -19.95
N ASP A 123 11.56 10.14 -19.41
CA ASP A 123 12.44 9.15 -20.02
C ASP A 123 11.89 8.62 -21.35
N LEU A 124 10.58 8.44 -21.45
CA LEU A 124 9.91 8.00 -22.67
C LEU A 124 9.55 9.17 -23.62
N GLY A 125 9.86 10.41 -23.26
CA GLY A 125 9.56 11.59 -24.08
C GLY A 125 8.07 11.81 -24.32
N TRP A 126 7.22 11.54 -23.33
CA TRP A 126 5.78 11.67 -23.46
C TRP A 126 5.35 13.13 -23.71
N PRO A 127 4.38 13.36 -24.62
CA PRO A 127 3.92 14.70 -24.92
C PRO A 127 3.05 15.26 -23.78
N PRO A 128 2.90 16.59 -23.66
CA PRO A 128 2.18 17.25 -22.56
C PRO A 128 0.78 16.70 -22.20
N PRO A 129 -0.03 16.13 -23.12
CA PRO A 129 -1.31 15.51 -22.75
C PRO A 129 -1.24 14.38 -21.71
N TRP A 130 -0.07 13.79 -21.45
CA TRP A 130 0.07 12.72 -20.46
C TRP A 130 -0.39 13.15 -19.05
N HIS A 131 -0.17 14.42 -18.68
CA HIS A 131 -0.63 14.99 -17.41
C HIS A 131 -2.15 14.86 -17.25
N ALA A 132 -2.90 15.28 -18.27
CA ALA A 132 -4.37 15.22 -18.25
C ALA A 132 -4.88 13.76 -18.25
N ILE A 133 -4.20 12.88 -18.97
CA ILE A 133 -4.51 11.44 -18.99
C ILE A 133 -4.28 10.83 -17.60
N ALA A 134 -3.13 11.10 -16.99
CA ALA A 134 -2.77 10.61 -15.66
C ALA A 134 -3.80 11.06 -14.60
N ILE A 135 -4.12 12.35 -14.55
CA ILE A 135 -5.15 12.90 -13.63
C ILE A 135 -6.49 12.21 -13.85
N THR A 136 -6.92 12.05 -15.10
CA THR A 136 -8.23 11.48 -15.43
C THR A 136 -8.30 10.00 -15.04
N VAL A 137 -7.29 9.22 -15.43
CA VAL A 137 -7.21 7.78 -15.11
C VAL A 137 -7.09 7.57 -13.61
N GLY A 138 -6.26 8.36 -12.94
CA GLY A 138 -6.09 8.33 -11.49
C GLY A 138 -7.40 8.62 -10.76
N ALA A 139 -8.11 9.69 -11.13
CA ALA A 139 -9.39 10.04 -10.50
C ALA A 139 -10.47 8.96 -10.71
N ILE A 140 -10.59 8.43 -11.94
CA ILE A 140 -11.54 7.35 -12.26
C ILE A 140 -11.20 6.08 -11.48
N GLY A 141 -9.92 5.67 -11.49
CA GLY A 141 -9.43 4.49 -10.77
C GLY A 141 -9.61 4.59 -9.27
N TYR A 142 -9.39 5.78 -8.70
CA TYR A 142 -9.60 6.06 -7.28
C TYR A 142 -11.07 5.88 -6.88
N VAL A 143 -11.99 6.50 -7.61
CA VAL A 143 -13.44 6.37 -7.36
C VAL A 143 -13.90 4.93 -7.57
N ALA A 144 -13.46 4.26 -8.63
CA ALA A 144 -13.78 2.86 -8.89
C ALA A 144 -13.31 1.95 -7.75
N THR A 145 -12.10 2.18 -7.23
CA THR A 145 -11.55 1.44 -6.08
C THR A 145 -12.42 1.61 -4.84
N ILE A 146 -12.92 2.82 -4.53
CA ILE A 146 -13.84 3.04 -3.41
C ILE A 146 -15.13 2.22 -3.57
N ARG A 147 -15.68 2.15 -4.80
CA ARG A 147 -16.89 1.36 -5.09
C ARG A 147 -16.64 -0.13 -4.92
N VAL A 148 -15.53 -0.64 -5.47
CA VAL A 148 -15.13 -2.05 -5.33
C VAL A 148 -14.89 -2.40 -3.86
N ALA A 149 -14.19 -1.53 -3.12
CA ALA A 149 -13.95 -1.68 -1.69
C ALA A 149 -15.27 -1.77 -0.91
N ALA A 150 -16.23 -0.89 -1.20
CA ALA A 150 -17.54 -0.92 -0.55
C ALA A 150 -18.35 -2.20 -0.85
N VAL A 151 -18.09 -2.89 -1.96
CA VAL A 151 -18.73 -4.18 -2.28
C VAL A 151 -18.02 -5.35 -1.60
N LEU A 152 -16.69 -5.43 -1.76
CA LEU A 152 -15.89 -6.54 -1.23
C LEU A 152 -15.76 -6.48 0.30
N GLY A 153 -15.79 -5.28 0.89
CA GLY A 153 -15.60 -5.05 2.31
C GLY A 153 -16.81 -5.42 3.16
N ARG A 154 -18.02 -5.47 2.61
CA ARG A 154 -19.27 -5.83 3.33
C ARG A 154 -19.19 -7.17 4.05
N PRO A 155 -18.96 -8.30 3.34
CA PRO A 155 -18.86 -9.60 4.02
C PRO A 155 -17.66 -9.70 4.96
N ILE A 156 -16.57 -8.94 4.73
CA ILE A 156 -15.36 -8.95 5.56
C ILE A 156 -15.58 -8.20 6.88
N ALA A 157 -16.19 -7.01 6.80
CA ALA A 157 -16.54 -6.21 7.98
C ALA A 157 -17.66 -6.87 8.77
N SER A 158 -18.62 -7.51 8.08
CA SER A 158 -19.79 -8.17 8.67
C SER A 158 -20.51 -7.26 9.69
N GLY A 159 -20.76 -6.00 9.30
CA GLY A 159 -21.37 -4.97 10.14
C GLY A 159 -20.43 -4.30 11.16
N ARG A 160 -19.13 -4.66 11.21
CA ARG A 160 -18.15 -4.11 12.15
C ARG A 160 -17.09 -3.26 11.43
N PRO A 161 -17.28 -1.94 11.30
CA PRO A 161 -16.35 -1.07 10.57
C PRO A 161 -14.94 -1.04 11.17
N THR A 162 -14.80 -1.32 12.47
CA THR A 162 -13.50 -1.39 13.17
C THR A 162 -12.57 -2.45 12.58
N ARG A 163 -13.09 -3.53 11.98
CA ARG A 163 -12.28 -4.54 11.28
C ARG A 163 -11.49 -4.00 10.12
N LEU A 164 -11.99 -2.92 9.51
CA LEU A 164 -11.36 -2.28 8.36
C LEU A 164 -10.60 -1.01 8.77
N LEU A 165 -11.11 -0.30 9.78
CA LEU A 165 -10.50 0.94 10.29
C LEU A 165 -9.18 0.68 11.02
N ILE A 166 -9.10 -0.35 11.87
CA ILE A 166 -7.88 -0.64 12.64
C ILE A 166 -6.73 -1.02 11.72
N PRO A 167 -6.87 -1.93 10.73
CA PRO A 167 -5.81 -2.19 9.77
C PRO A 167 -5.38 -0.94 9.01
N TRP A 168 -6.31 -0.13 8.49
CA TRP A 168 -5.97 1.11 7.77
C TRP A 168 -5.14 2.07 8.63
N ALA A 169 -5.59 2.35 9.86
CA ALA A 169 -4.88 3.25 10.77
C ALA A 169 -3.51 2.68 11.16
N SER A 170 -3.44 1.37 11.41
CA SER A 170 -2.19 0.70 11.74
C SER A 170 -1.22 0.69 10.56
N THR A 171 -1.70 0.56 9.31
CA THR A 171 -0.84 0.66 8.12
C THR A 171 -0.19 2.03 8.04
N CYS A 172 -0.97 3.11 8.21
CA CYS A 172 -0.44 4.48 8.23
C CYS A 172 0.59 4.67 9.34
N ILE A 173 0.28 4.27 10.59
CA ILE A 173 1.19 4.46 11.73
C ILE A 173 2.50 3.68 11.51
N VAL A 174 2.40 2.41 11.12
CA VAL A 174 3.60 1.57 10.91
C VAL A 174 4.44 2.09 9.73
N ALA A 175 3.81 2.53 8.64
CA ALA A 175 4.52 3.13 7.52
C ALA A 175 5.32 4.37 7.94
N VAL A 176 4.68 5.30 8.67
CA VAL A 176 5.35 6.51 9.18
C VAL A 176 6.50 6.16 10.11
N LEU A 177 6.30 5.21 11.03
CA LEU A 177 7.35 4.78 11.96
C LEU A 177 8.52 4.15 11.22
N LEU A 178 8.29 3.27 10.25
CA LEU A 178 9.36 2.62 9.48
C LEU A 178 10.09 3.61 8.58
N ALA A 179 9.37 4.46 7.86
CA ALA A 179 9.97 5.50 7.01
C ALA A 179 10.84 6.48 7.80
N GLY A 180 10.42 6.82 9.03
CA GLY A 180 11.17 7.67 9.95
C GLY A 180 12.46 7.07 10.49
N LEU A 181 12.78 5.80 10.21
CA LEU A 181 14.05 5.18 10.57
C LEU A 181 15.18 5.43 9.57
N TRP A 182 14.88 6.04 8.41
CA TRP A 182 15.90 6.29 7.40
C TRP A 182 16.83 7.45 7.80
N HIS A 183 18.14 7.18 7.83
CA HIS A 183 19.14 8.15 8.28
C HIS A 183 19.33 9.34 7.32
N GLY A 184 19.02 9.17 6.03
CA GLY A 184 19.20 10.21 5.01
C GLY A 184 18.15 11.32 5.02
N GLY A 185 17.07 11.18 5.80
CA GLY A 185 15.96 12.14 5.76
C GLY A 185 14.72 11.71 6.56
N ALA A 186 14.90 11.31 7.82
CA ALA A 186 13.84 10.72 8.65
C ALA A 186 12.51 11.49 8.64
N ALA A 187 12.54 12.81 8.85
CA ALA A 187 11.32 13.62 8.93
C ALA A 187 10.59 13.72 7.58
N ALA A 188 11.34 13.92 6.49
CA ALA A 188 10.78 13.99 5.14
C ALA A 188 10.17 12.64 4.75
N SER A 189 10.91 11.54 4.94
CA SER A 189 10.44 10.18 4.66
C SER A 189 9.22 9.79 5.51
N ALA A 190 9.19 10.16 6.79
CA ALA A 190 8.01 9.96 7.64
C ALA A 190 6.80 10.77 7.14
N PHE A 191 7.01 11.98 6.63
CA PHE A 191 5.96 12.80 6.05
C PHE A 191 5.45 12.23 4.72
N ASP A 192 6.36 11.78 3.85
CA ASP A 192 6.01 11.10 2.60
C ASP A 192 5.23 9.81 2.88
N ALA A 193 5.60 9.04 3.90
CA ALA A 193 4.82 7.89 4.36
C ALA A 193 3.43 8.28 4.83
N PHE A 194 3.28 9.40 5.55
CA PHE A 194 1.98 9.88 5.98
C PHE A 194 1.12 10.28 4.77
N LEU A 195 1.70 10.93 3.77
CA LEU A 195 1.01 11.26 2.53
C LEU A 195 0.61 10.00 1.76
N SER A 196 1.52 9.04 1.56
CA SER A 196 1.30 7.82 0.76
C SER A 196 0.40 6.78 1.44
N PHE A 197 0.51 6.60 2.76
CA PHE A 197 -0.25 5.57 3.49
C PHE A 197 -1.39 6.12 4.35
N GLY A 198 -1.42 7.42 4.63
CA GLY A 198 -2.49 8.07 5.38
C GLY A 198 -3.44 8.86 4.50
N VAL A 199 -2.91 9.83 3.75
CA VAL A 199 -3.70 10.79 2.97
C VAL A 199 -4.17 10.23 1.63
N ALA A 200 -3.25 9.67 0.83
CA ALA A 200 -3.55 9.07 -0.46
C ALA A 200 -4.68 8.02 -0.36
N PRO A 201 -4.73 7.12 0.64
CA PRO A 201 -5.85 6.17 0.78
C PRO A 201 -7.04 6.67 1.61
N LEU A 202 -7.29 7.98 1.75
CA LEU A 202 -8.48 8.50 2.46
C LEU A 202 -9.81 8.00 1.87
N GLY A 203 -9.82 7.65 0.58
CA GLY A 203 -10.87 6.92 -0.13
C GLY A 203 -11.42 5.71 0.65
N TYR A 204 -10.55 5.03 1.39
CA TYR A 204 -10.85 3.86 2.19
C TYR A 204 -11.91 4.17 3.26
N LEU A 205 -11.86 5.35 3.88
CA LEU A 205 -12.80 5.76 4.92
C LEU A 205 -14.23 5.93 4.38
N PHE A 206 -14.38 6.37 3.12
CA PHE A 206 -15.69 6.44 2.47
C PHE A 206 -16.27 5.05 2.22
N ALA A 207 -15.43 4.07 1.86
CA ALA A 207 -15.86 2.67 1.74
C ALA A 207 -16.30 2.10 3.10
N ILE A 208 -15.55 2.34 4.18
CA ILE A 208 -15.94 1.92 5.54
C ILE A 208 -17.29 2.53 5.94
N ARG A 209 -17.49 3.83 5.71
CA ARG A 209 -18.74 4.54 6.03
C ARG A 209 -19.93 3.93 5.30
N ALA A 210 -19.76 3.48 4.06
CA ALA A 210 -20.82 2.82 3.31
C ALA A 210 -21.20 1.45 3.90
N ILE A 211 -20.24 0.74 4.49
CA ILE A 211 -20.41 -0.62 5.06
C ILE A 211 -21.00 -0.60 6.47
N ALA A 212 -20.73 0.45 7.27
CA ALA A 212 -21.16 0.55 8.67
C ALA A 212 -22.69 0.50 8.91
N ARG A 213 -23.50 0.44 7.85
CA ARG A 213 -24.96 0.41 7.88
C ARG A 213 -25.53 -1.01 7.88
N GLU A 214 -24.70 -2.05 7.79
CA GLU A 214 -25.13 -3.44 7.71
C GLU A 214 -25.30 -4.10 9.10
N PRO A 215 -26.21 -5.08 9.25
CA PRO A 215 -26.38 -5.81 10.51
C PRO A 215 -25.11 -6.57 10.90
N VAL A 216 -24.86 -6.63 12.22
CA VAL A 216 -23.67 -7.26 12.78
C VAL A 216 -23.80 -8.79 12.76
N ALA A 217 -22.86 -9.48 12.12
CA ALA A 217 -22.79 -10.94 12.14
C ALA A 217 -22.10 -11.47 13.41
N SER A 218 -22.33 -12.75 13.72
CA SER A 218 -21.76 -13.44 14.89
C SER A 218 -20.29 -13.83 14.73
N ASP A 219 -19.78 -13.88 13.51
CA ASP A 219 -18.37 -14.22 13.24
C ASP A 219 -17.44 -13.24 13.94
N VAL A 220 -16.26 -13.72 14.38
CA VAL A 220 -15.21 -12.89 14.96
C VAL A 220 -13.82 -13.26 14.50
N VAL A 221 -12.98 -12.25 14.33
CA VAL A 221 -11.56 -12.38 14.08
C VAL A 221 -10.90 -12.76 15.40
N ARG A 222 -10.53 -14.03 15.52
CA ARG A 222 -9.86 -14.56 16.70
C ARG A 222 -8.37 -14.25 16.67
N ARG A 223 -7.80 -14.20 17.87
CA ARG A 223 -6.35 -14.08 18.05
C ARG A 223 -5.62 -15.22 17.34
N ASN A 224 -4.58 -14.87 16.59
CA ASN A 224 -3.73 -15.84 15.90
C ASN A 224 -2.27 -15.60 16.26
N ILE A 225 -1.75 -16.39 17.21
CA ILE A 225 -0.39 -16.23 17.72
C ILE A 225 0.68 -16.42 16.62
N PRO A 226 0.60 -17.45 15.74
CA PRO A 226 1.54 -17.58 14.63
C PRO A 226 1.59 -16.33 13.73
N TRP A 227 0.44 -15.76 13.38
CA TRP A 227 0.35 -14.54 12.58
C TRP A 227 1.00 -13.35 13.30
N LEU A 228 0.64 -13.13 14.57
CA LEU A 228 1.22 -12.06 15.38
C LEU A 228 2.75 -12.15 15.45
N ALA A 229 3.27 -13.34 15.76
CA ALA A 229 4.71 -13.58 15.83
C ALA A 229 5.39 -13.30 14.48
N SER A 230 4.81 -13.78 13.36
CA SER A 230 5.38 -13.55 12.03
C SER A 230 5.43 -12.07 11.65
N VAL A 231 4.40 -11.29 12.00
CA VAL A 231 4.36 -9.86 11.69
C VAL A 231 5.33 -9.09 12.57
N VAL A 232 5.46 -9.42 13.85
CA VAL A 232 6.45 -8.81 14.75
C VAL A 232 7.87 -9.06 14.22
N VAL A 233 8.18 -10.28 13.81
CA VAL A 233 9.47 -10.62 13.20
C VAL A 233 9.69 -9.83 11.90
N ALA A 234 8.68 -9.74 11.04
CA ALA A 234 8.78 -8.97 9.79
C ALA A 234 9.01 -7.47 10.03
N VAL A 235 8.27 -6.86 10.97
CA VAL A 235 8.45 -5.45 11.36
C VAL A 235 9.84 -5.24 11.92
N ALA A 236 10.31 -6.10 12.82
CA ALA A 236 11.65 -6.00 13.39
C ALA A 236 12.73 -6.14 12.31
N ALA A 237 12.58 -7.10 11.39
CA ALA A 237 13.52 -7.30 10.29
C ALA A 237 13.60 -6.05 9.40
N VAL A 238 12.45 -5.51 8.96
CA VAL A 238 12.41 -4.28 8.13
C VAL A 238 12.98 -3.09 8.90
N ALA A 239 12.59 -2.87 10.14
CA ALA A 239 13.05 -1.76 10.98
C ALA A 239 14.57 -1.77 11.22
N LEU A 240 15.16 -2.95 11.36
CA LEU A 240 16.59 -3.12 11.63
C LEU A 240 17.45 -3.16 10.36
N THR A 241 16.84 -3.37 9.18
CA THR A 241 17.54 -3.50 7.89
C THR A 241 17.05 -2.44 6.89
N ILE A 242 16.07 -2.79 6.06
CA ILE A 242 15.57 -2.02 4.92
C ILE A 242 15.20 -0.59 5.32
N ALA A 243 14.47 -0.40 6.42
CA ALA A 243 13.98 0.93 6.84
C ALA A 243 15.11 1.95 7.10
N ARG A 244 16.29 1.49 7.50
CA ARG A 244 17.46 2.34 7.76
C ARG A 244 18.23 2.71 6.50
N GLY A 245 17.91 2.07 5.37
CA GLY A 245 18.65 2.12 4.12
C GLY A 245 19.57 0.91 3.95
N VAL A 246 19.47 0.26 2.80
CA VAL A 246 20.37 -0.80 2.35
C VAL A 246 20.92 -0.43 0.98
N GLY A 247 22.24 -0.44 0.83
CA GLY A 247 22.91 -0.11 -0.43
C GLY A 247 24.13 0.77 -0.21
N LYS A 248 24.81 1.14 -1.30
CA LYS A 248 26.02 1.98 -1.24
C LYS A 248 25.73 3.43 -0.84
N LEU A 249 24.48 3.87 -1.00
CA LEU A 249 24.01 5.22 -0.69
C LEU A 249 23.15 5.26 0.59
N ALA A 250 23.18 4.20 1.41
CA ALA A 250 22.41 4.07 2.64
C ALA A 250 22.93 4.98 3.76
#